data_AF-A0AAP0NWW3-F1
#
_entry.id   AF-A0AAP0NWW3-F1
#
_cell.length_a   1.000
_cell.length_b   1.000
_cell.length_c   1.000
_cell.angle_alpha   90.00
_cell.angle_beta   90.00
_cell.angle_gamma   90.00
#
_symmetry.space_group_name_H-M   'P 1'
#
loop_
_entity.id
_entity.type
_entity.pdbx_description
1 polymer ?
#
loop_
_entity_poly.entity_id
_entity_poly.type
_entity_poly.pdbx_seq_one_letter_code
_entity_poly.pdbx_strand_id
1 'polypeptide(L)'
;MAKEIIEMGGEVEQHSFGSFPVPNVQDLSTKVADEVPDRYIRPEFESDSVCVDESIKIPVIDFSRILKEEFRREEMAKLHAACEEWGFFQLINHGSEEGMERIKNDVEEFFKLPFEAKKACAQLPNGLEGYGQAFVASEDQKLDWGDMLFIRALPTRGRNMRFWPEHPTSFRERLENYSSAVKGLALQLLGMMAENLGLKAEQLTSMFEDISLGLRMNYYPPCPCPQADNVSCRVVLIVS
;
A
#
# COMPACT_ATOMS: atom_id res chain seq x y z
N MET A 1 -25.79 0.24 14.21
CA MET A 1 -25.33 1.34 13.33
C MET A 1 -25.08 0.79 11.92
N ALA A 2 -26.14 0.29 11.27
CA ALA A 2 -26.07 -0.36 9.96
C ALA A 2 -27.30 0.04 9.11
N LYS A 3 -27.67 1.33 9.17
CA LYS A 3 -28.87 1.85 8.51
C LYS A 3 -28.69 3.20 7.79
N GLU A 4 -27.47 3.66 7.55
CA GLU A 4 -27.20 4.93 6.85
C GLU A 4 -26.24 4.77 5.66
N ILE A 5 -26.37 3.70 4.87
CA ILE A 5 -25.61 3.56 3.59
C ILE A 5 -26.54 3.29 2.39
N ILE A 6 -27.81 3.73 2.47
CA ILE A 6 -28.71 3.68 1.31
C ILE A 6 -29.40 5.02 1.21
N GLU A 7 -28.82 5.93 0.42
CA GLU A 7 -29.42 7.04 -0.33
C GLU A 7 -28.46 8.23 -0.44
N MET A 8 -27.51 8.18 -1.37
CA MET A 8 -26.97 9.39 -2.03
C MET A 8 -26.61 9.04 -3.48
N GLY A 9 -27.64 8.85 -4.31
CA GLY A 9 -27.51 9.00 -5.75
C GLY A 9 -27.40 10.50 -6.06
N GLY A 10 -26.19 11.04 -5.95
CA GLY A 10 -25.83 12.40 -6.36
C GLY A 10 -24.76 12.34 -7.44
N GLU A 11 -24.86 13.22 -8.43
CA GLU A 11 -23.88 13.36 -9.50
C GLU A 11 -22.47 13.50 -8.94
N VAL A 12 -21.58 12.57 -9.30
CA VAL A 12 -20.16 12.67 -8.95
C VAL A 12 -19.55 13.77 -9.82
N GLU A 13 -19.48 14.98 -9.27
CA GLU A 13 -18.58 16.00 -9.80
C GLU A 13 -17.17 15.41 -9.82
N GLN A 14 -16.61 15.33 -11.03
CA GLN A 14 -15.30 14.76 -11.30
C GLN A 14 -14.23 15.77 -10.83
N HIS A 15 -14.05 15.91 -9.52
CA HIS A 15 -12.88 16.59 -8.99
C HIS A 15 -11.64 15.87 -9.50
N SER A 16 -10.74 16.62 -10.12
CA SER A 16 -9.48 16.07 -10.61
C SER A 16 -8.68 15.50 -9.44
N PHE A 17 -8.64 14.17 -9.31
CA PHE A 17 -7.76 13.43 -8.40
C PHE A 17 -6.30 13.47 -8.87
N GLY A 18 -5.85 14.67 -9.21
CA GLY A 18 -4.55 14.92 -9.79
C GLY A 18 -3.52 15.31 -8.74
N SER A 19 -2.29 14.80 -8.88
CA SER A 19 -1.15 15.25 -8.07
C SER A 19 -0.42 16.37 -8.81
N PHE A 20 -0.15 17.49 -8.13
CA PHE A 20 0.78 18.51 -8.62
C PHE A 20 2.21 17.95 -8.66
N PRO A 21 3.02 18.28 -9.68
CA PRO A 21 4.38 17.81 -9.77
C PRO A 21 5.23 18.42 -8.65
N VAL A 22 5.95 17.58 -7.92
CA VAL A 22 6.91 17.97 -6.89
C VAL A 22 8.25 17.25 -7.10
N PRO A 23 9.37 17.83 -6.63
CA PRO A 23 10.65 17.15 -6.69
C PRO A 23 10.61 15.81 -5.96
N ASN A 24 11.30 14.80 -6.51
CA ASN A 24 11.37 13.48 -5.89
C ASN A 24 12.27 13.55 -4.66
N VAL A 25 11.82 12.95 -3.56
CA VAL A 25 12.54 12.96 -2.29
C VAL A 25 13.86 12.22 -2.41
N GLN A 26 13.93 11.16 -3.21
CA GLN A 26 15.17 10.42 -3.42
C GLN A 26 16.25 11.26 -4.13
N ASP A 27 15.88 12.16 -5.03
CA ASP A 27 16.83 13.11 -5.65
C ASP A 27 17.20 14.22 -4.65
N LEU A 28 16.20 14.76 -3.92
CA LEU A 28 16.43 15.75 -2.85
C LEU A 28 17.38 15.23 -1.77
N SER A 29 17.23 13.99 -1.32
CA SER A 29 18.04 13.40 -0.26
C SER A 29 19.52 13.26 -0.65
N THR A 30 19.85 13.28 -1.94
CA THR A 30 21.26 13.30 -2.40
C THR A 30 21.87 14.70 -2.46
N LYS A 31 21.02 15.74 -2.47
CA LYS A 31 21.43 17.15 -2.66
C LYS A 31 21.39 17.94 -1.36
N VAL A 32 20.50 17.55 -0.45
CA VAL A 32 20.31 18.18 0.86
C VAL A 32 21.26 17.52 1.84
N ALA A 33 22.35 18.22 2.20
CA ALA A 33 23.31 17.72 3.17
C ALA A 33 22.80 17.89 4.62
N ASP A 34 22.18 19.03 4.94
CA ASP A 34 21.94 19.41 6.34
C ASP A 34 20.52 19.94 6.66
N GLU A 35 19.71 20.37 5.67
CA GLU A 35 18.43 21.05 5.94
C GLU A 35 17.27 20.58 5.05
N VAL A 36 16.29 19.91 5.66
CA VAL A 36 15.03 19.48 5.02
C VAL A 36 14.20 20.72 4.62
N PRO A 37 13.64 20.81 3.39
CA PRO A 37 12.79 21.93 3.00
C PRO A 37 11.52 22.05 3.85
N ASP A 38 11.04 23.27 4.09
CA ASP A 38 9.87 23.59 4.95
C ASP A 38 8.61 22.78 4.63
N ARG A 39 8.40 22.39 3.38
CA ARG A 39 7.25 21.56 2.97
C ARG A 39 7.24 20.16 3.60
N TYR A 40 8.38 19.67 4.08
CA TYR A 40 8.50 18.35 4.71
C TYR A 40 8.64 18.44 6.23
N ILE A 41 8.71 19.65 6.80
CA ILE A 41 8.75 19.88 8.24
C ILE A 41 7.32 19.96 8.77
N ARG A 42 7.00 19.11 9.76
CA ARG A 42 5.71 19.11 10.44
C ARG A 42 5.86 19.47 11.92
N PRO A 43 5.90 20.77 12.26
CA PRO A 43 6.10 21.22 13.64
C PRO A 43 5.01 20.74 14.60
N GLU A 44 3.82 20.43 14.09
CA GLU A 44 2.71 19.87 14.87
C GLU A 44 3.02 18.51 15.52
N PHE A 45 4.00 17.77 15.01
CA PHE A 45 4.41 16.45 15.54
C PHE A 45 5.68 16.49 16.41
N GLU A 46 6.24 17.67 16.70
CA GLU A 46 7.43 17.80 17.56
C GLU A 46 7.18 17.43 19.03
N SER A 47 5.93 17.14 19.44
CA SER A 47 5.56 16.97 20.86
C SER A 47 4.91 15.64 21.26
N ASP A 48 4.53 14.78 20.31
CA ASP A 48 4.00 13.46 20.67
C ASP A 48 5.14 12.46 20.61
N SER A 49 5.76 12.19 21.77
CA SER A 49 6.57 10.98 21.92
C SER A 49 5.72 9.81 21.44
N VAL A 50 6.17 9.04 20.44
CA VAL A 50 5.55 7.76 20.12
C VAL A 50 5.64 6.94 21.40
N CYS A 51 4.54 6.86 22.14
CA CYS A 51 4.43 6.01 23.32
C CYS A 51 4.51 4.58 22.80
N VAL A 52 5.72 4.02 22.76
CA VAL A 52 5.93 2.61 22.46
C VAL A 52 5.47 1.85 23.70
N ASP A 53 4.18 1.56 23.77
CA ASP A 53 3.67 0.58 24.70
C ASP A 53 3.96 -0.81 24.13
N GLU A 54 5.05 -1.43 24.58
CA GLU A 54 5.46 -2.78 24.17
C GLU A 54 4.43 -3.87 24.53
N SER A 55 3.41 -3.55 25.36
CA SER A 55 2.32 -4.46 25.68
C SER A 55 1.26 -4.55 24.57
N ILE A 56 1.15 -3.52 23.71
CA ILE A 56 0.21 -3.47 22.59
C ILE A 56 0.82 -4.22 21.40
N LYS A 57 0.29 -5.42 21.13
CA LYS A 57 0.73 -6.26 20.00
C LYS A 57 -0.35 -6.34 18.94
N ILE A 58 0.00 -5.98 17.71
CA ILE A 58 -0.89 -6.14 16.54
C ILE A 58 -1.32 -7.61 16.45
N PRO A 59 -2.63 -7.90 16.30
CA PRO A 59 -3.11 -9.27 16.16
C PRO A 59 -2.40 -10.00 15.01
N VAL A 60 -2.05 -11.27 15.23
CA VAL A 60 -1.45 -12.13 14.21
C VAL A 60 -2.40 -13.28 13.94
N ILE A 61 -2.75 -13.46 12.67
CA ILE A 61 -3.67 -14.50 12.19
C ILE A 61 -2.87 -15.48 11.34
N ASP A 62 -2.91 -16.76 11.70
CA ASP A 62 -2.28 -17.84 10.95
C ASP A 62 -3.26 -18.42 9.92
N PHE A 63 -3.07 -18.06 8.65
CA PHE A 63 -3.96 -18.49 7.58
C PHE A 63 -3.98 -20.02 7.43
N SER A 64 -2.85 -20.69 7.64
CA SER A 64 -2.76 -22.15 7.56
C SER A 64 -3.56 -22.87 8.66
N ARG A 65 -3.77 -22.22 9.81
CA ARG A 65 -4.62 -22.74 10.90
C ARG A 65 -6.09 -22.58 10.58
N ILE A 66 -6.50 -21.51 9.89
CA ILE A 66 -7.90 -21.34 9.44
C ILE A 66 -8.31 -22.48 8.50
N LEU A 67 -7.39 -22.93 7.64
CA LEU A 67 -7.64 -24.02 6.68
C LEU A 67 -7.71 -25.41 7.33
N LYS A 68 -7.40 -25.55 8.62
CA LYS A 68 -7.41 -26.83 9.35
C LYS A 68 -8.59 -26.87 10.31
N GLU A 69 -9.52 -27.82 10.11
CA GLU A 69 -10.73 -27.98 10.93
C GLU A 69 -10.46 -27.98 12.45
N GLU A 70 -9.34 -28.60 12.87
CA GLU A 70 -8.92 -28.64 14.29
C GLU A 70 -8.68 -27.25 14.92
N PHE A 71 -8.19 -26.28 14.14
CA PHE A 71 -7.83 -24.94 14.63
C PHE A 71 -8.73 -23.82 14.09
N ARG A 72 -9.53 -24.13 13.07
CA ARG A 72 -10.33 -23.15 12.33
C ARG A 72 -11.19 -22.28 13.24
N ARG A 73 -11.91 -22.89 14.18
CA ARG A 73 -12.82 -22.14 15.08
C ARG A 73 -12.07 -21.12 15.94
N GLU A 74 -10.92 -21.51 16.49
CA GLU A 74 -10.10 -20.62 17.31
C GLU A 74 -9.54 -19.47 16.47
N GLU A 75 -9.01 -19.79 15.29
CA GLU A 75 -8.34 -18.80 14.44
C GLU A 75 -9.33 -17.85 13.75
N MET A 76 -10.52 -18.33 13.37
CA MET A 76 -11.63 -17.50 12.88
C MET A 76 -12.11 -16.51 13.94
N ALA A 77 -12.14 -16.91 15.22
CA ALA A 77 -12.50 -16.02 16.32
C ALA A 77 -11.45 -14.91 16.52
N LYS A 78 -10.15 -15.23 16.37
CA LYS A 78 -9.09 -14.21 16.37
C LYS A 78 -9.23 -13.24 15.21
N LEU A 79 -9.54 -13.74 14.01
CA LEU A 79 -9.78 -12.90 12.83
C LEU A 79 -10.96 -11.95 13.08
N HIS A 80 -12.05 -12.45 13.65
CA HIS A 80 -13.22 -11.63 13.97
C HIS A 80 -12.88 -10.50 14.95
N ALA A 81 -12.24 -10.83 16.07
CA ALA A 81 -11.83 -9.86 17.08
C ALA A 81 -10.85 -8.83 16.51
N ALA A 82 -9.90 -9.25 15.68
CA ALA A 82 -8.98 -8.33 15.02
C ALA A 82 -9.69 -7.36 14.07
N CYS A 83 -10.68 -7.82 13.32
CA CYS A 83 -11.50 -6.95 12.48
C CYS A 83 -12.35 -5.96 13.28
N GLU A 84 -12.95 -6.40 14.40
CA GLU A 84 -13.86 -5.59 15.21
C GLU A 84 -13.13 -4.57 16.09
N GLU A 85 -12.06 -5.00 16.78
CA GLU A 85 -11.38 -4.20 17.81
C GLU A 85 -10.23 -3.36 17.24
N TRP A 86 -9.58 -3.82 16.17
CA TRP A 86 -8.37 -3.18 15.63
C TRP A 86 -8.56 -2.59 14.25
N GLY A 87 -9.34 -3.24 13.39
CA GLY A 87 -9.38 -2.93 11.96
C GLY A 87 -8.07 -3.22 11.22
N PHE A 88 -7.09 -3.85 11.88
CA PHE A 88 -5.78 -4.19 11.32
C PHE A 88 -5.19 -5.44 11.98
N PHE A 89 -4.48 -6.26 11.20
CA PHE A 89 -3.81 -7.47 11.66
C PHE A 89 -2.69 -7.88 10.72
N GLN A 90 -1.77 -8.72 11.22
CA GLN A 90 -0.78 -9.41 10.41
C GLN A 90 -1.33 -10.78 10.02
N LEU A 91 -1.24 -11.13 8.74
CA LEU A 91 -1.53 -12.47 8.27
C LEU A 91 -0.22 -13.21 8.01
N ILE A 92 -0.08 -14.43 8.51
CA ILE A 92 1.09 -15.29 8.30
C ILE A 92 0.69 -16.64 7.70
N ASN A 93 1.65 -17.36 7.12
CA ASN A 93 1.46 -18.67 6.50
C ASN A 93 0.34 -18.68 5.44
N HIS A 94 0.26 -17.60 4.66
CA HIS A 94 -0.77 -17.34 3.65
C HIS A 94 -0.37 -17.76 2.24
N GLY A 95 0.83 -18.34 2.06
CA GLY A 95 1.28 -18.96 0.81
C GLY A 95 1.68 -17.98 -0.28
N SER A 96 1.83 -16.68 0.04
CA SER A 96 2.25 -15.63 -0.91
C SER A 96 3.59 -14.99 -0.52
N GLU A 97 4.26 -15.51 0.50
CA GLU A 97 5.48 -14.97 1.10
C GLU A 97 6.65 -14.95 0.09
N GLU A 98 6.85 -16.06 -0.65
CA GLU A 98 7.90 -16.13 -1.68
C GLU A 98 7.66 -15.14 -2.82
N GLY A 99 6.40 -15.01 -3.27
CA GLY A 99 6.02 -14.04 -4.30
C GLY A 99 6.26 -12.60 -3.82
N MET A 100 5.91 -12.30 -2.57
CA MET A 100 6.13 -11.01 -1.93
C MET A 100 7.61 -10.66 -1.84
N GLU A 101 8.47 -11.60 -1.43
CA GLU A 101 9.91 -11.38 -1.34
C GLU A 101 10.51 -11.10 -2.73
N ARG A 102 10.12 -11.88 -3.74
CA ARG A 102 10.57 -11.69 -5.13
C ARG A 102 10.19 -10.32 -5.68
N ILE A 103 8.94 -9.88 -5.49
CA ILE A 103 8.54 -8.56 -5.97
C ILE A 103 9.22 -7.45 -5.16
N LYS A 104 9.44 -7.63 -3.85
CA LYS A 104 10.17 -6.66 -3.03
C LYS A 104 11.59 -6.45 -3.55
N ASN A 105 12.30 -7.53 -3.90
CA ASN A 105 13.63 -7.43 -4.49
C ASN A 105 13.62 -6.64 -5.80
N ASP A 106 12.64 -6.91 -6.68
CA ASP A 106 12.53 -6.19 -7.95
C ASP A 106 12.21 -4.71 -7.76
N VAL A 107 11.38 -4.38 -6.77
CA VAL A 107 11.06 -3.00 -6.39
C VAL A 107 12.31 -2.29 -5.83
N GLU A 108 13.09 -2.95 -4.98
CA GLU A 108 14.35 -2.42 -4.47
C GLU A 108 15.36 -2.16 -5.61
N GLU A 109 15.46 -3.08 -6.57
CA GLU A 109 16.30 -2.89 -7.76
C GLU A 109 15.82 -1.72 -8.61
N PHE A 110 14.49 -1.58 -8.82
CA PHE A 110 13.92 -0.44 -9.51
C PHE A 110 14.31 0.89 -8.83
N PHE A 111 14.15 1.00 -7.51
CA PHE A 111 14.50 2.25 -6.80
C PHE A 111 16.00 2.54 -6.78
N LYS A 112 16.87 1.53 -6.95
CA LYS A 112 18.32 1.68 -7.11
C LYS A 112 18.74 2.17 -8.51
N LEU A 113 17.84 2.13 -9.50
CA LEU A 113 18.14 2.64 -10.84
C LEU A 113 18.46 4.15 -10.81
N PRO A 114 19.27 4.65 -11.78
CA PRO A 114 19.49 6.07 -11.96
C PRO A 114 18.16 6.84 -12.10
N PHE A 115 18.13 8.07 -11.60
CA PHE A 115 16.92 8.91 -11.63
C PHE A 115 16.32 9.05 -13.03
N GLU A 116 17.16 9.26 -14.05
CA GLU A 116 16.71 9.38 -15.45
C GLU A 116 16.04 8.11 -15.99
N ALA A 117 16.47 6.92 -15.55
CA ALA A 117 15.82 5.67 -15.94
C ALA A 117 14.43 5.54 -15.30
N LYS A 118 14.28 5.93 -14.03
CA LYS A 118 12.99 5.89 -13.31
C LYS A 118 11.98 6.90 -13.85
N LYS A 119 12.43 8.01 -14.43
CA LYS A 119 11.54 9.00 -15.08
C LYS A 119 10.74 8.42 -16.24
N ALA A 120 11.18 7.31 -16.85
CA ALA A 120 10.38 6.61 -17.85
C ALA A 120 8.99 6.21 -17.32
N CYS A 121 8.92 5.91 -16.02
CA CYS A 121 7.68 5.56 -15.32
C CYS A 121 7.04 6.75 -14.58
N ALA A 122 7.50 7.99 -14.78
CA ALA A 122 7.03 9.14 -13.99
C ALA A 122 5.52 9.38 -14.12
N GLN A 123 4.92 9.84 -13.03
CA GLN A 123 3.53 10.30 -13.02
C GLN A 123 3.32 11.40 -14.07
N LEU A 124 2.13 11.37 -14.68
CA LEU A 124 1.67 12.48 -15.51
C LEU A 124 1.00 13.56 -14.65
N PRO A 125 1.00 14.82 -15.10
CA PRO A 125 0.21 15.87 -14.46
C PRO A 125 -1.23 15.39 -14.30
N ASN A 126 -1.77 15.57 -13.11
CA ASN A 126 -3.11 15.16 -12.72
C ASN A 126 -3.37 13.63 -12.74
N GLY A 127 -2.33 12.80 -12.77
CA GLY A 127 -2.42 11.34 -12.64
C GLY A 127 -1.90 10.83 -11.29
N LEU A 128 -2.40 9.66 -10.88
CA LEU A 128 -1.90 8.95 -9.69
C LEU A 128 -0.90 7.84 -10.04
N GLU A 129 -1.03 7.22 -11.22
CA GLU A 129 -0.13 6.15 -11.65
C GLU A 129 1.23 6.69 -12.11
N GLY A 130 2.28 5.94 -11.77
CA GLY A 130 3.67 6.26 -12.06
C GLY A 130 4.51 6.50 -10.81
N TYR A 131 5.77 6.82 -11.06
CA TYR A 131 6.79 7.19 -10.08
C TYR A 131 6.69 8.68 -9.74
N GLY A 132 6.57 9.00 -8.45
CA GLY A 132 6.45 10.35 -7.93
C GLY A 132 5.87 10.38 -6.51
N GLN A 133 5.09 11.41 -6.19
CA GLN A 133 4.41 11.54 -4.89
C GLN A 133 2.89 11.58 -5.11
N ALA A 134 2.14 10.86 -4.28
CA ALA A 134 0.69 10.84 -4.37
C ALA A 134 0.03 11.95 -3.55
N PHE A 135 -1.13 12.39 -4.03
CA PHE A 135 -2.04 13.29 -3.32
C PHE A 135 -1.46 14.68 -2.99
N VAL A 136 -0.63 15.25 -3.87
CA VAL A 136 -0.24 16.66 -3.79
C VAL A 136 -1.38 17.50 -4.37
N ALA A 137 -2.14 18.16 -3.50
CA ALA A 137 -3.32 18.97 -3.82
C ALA A 137 -3.03 20.48 -3.86
N SER A 138 -1.92 20.95 -3.26
CA SER A 138 -1.56 22.39 -3.28
C SER A 138 -0.05 22.65 -3.15
N GLU A 139 0.36 23.89 -3.42
CA GLU A 139 1.76 24.33 -3.31
C GLU A 139 2.24 24.48 -1.86
N ASP A 140 1.34 24.77 -0.93
CA ASP A 140 1.59 24.96 0.50
C ASP A 140 1.41 23.68 1.33
N GLN A 141 0.87 22.61 0.74
CA GLN A 141 0.69 21.32 1.40
C GLN A 141 2.00 20.76 1.93
N LYS A 142 1.94 20.25 3.16
CA LYS A 142 3.00 19.44 3.78
C LYS A 142 3.08 18.05 3.12
N LEU A 143 4.31 17.65 2.79
CA LEU A 143 4.61 16.45 2.03
C LEU A 143 5.30 15.39 2.90
N ASP A 144 5.16 14.14 2.51
CA ASP A 144 5.84 13.03 3.16
C ASP A 144 7.27 12.89 2.63
N TRP A 145 8.21 12.51 3.49
CA TRP A 145 9.59 12.25 3.09
C TRP A 145 9.73 10.86 2.43
N GLY A 146 9.14 10.71 1.25
CA GLY A 146 9.24 9.50 0.46
C GLY A 146 8.70 9.67 -0.96
N ASP A 147 9.14 8.78 -1.83
CA ASP A 147 8.59 8.64 -3.18
C ASP A 147 7.79 7.34 -3.26
N MET A 148 6.94 7.21 -4.29
CA MET A 148 6.25 5.98 -4.58
C MET A 148 6.14 5.70 -6.08
N LEU A 149 6.06 4.42 -6.42
CA LEU A 149 5.57 3.94 -7.71
C LEU A 149 4.18 3.35 -7.47
N PHE A 150 3.16 3.90 -8.15
CA PHE A 150 1.80 3.35 -8.13
C PHE A 150 1.41 2.84 -9.50
N ILE A 151 0.93 1.60 -9.59
CA ILE A 151 0.46 1.00 -10.83
C ILE A 151 -0.83 0.23 -10.57
N ARG A 152 -1.75 0.26 -11.53
CA ARG A 152 -2.88 -0.68 -11.53
C ARG A 152 -2.39 -2.03 -12.02
N ALA A 153 -2.59 -3.07 -11.21
CA ALA A 153 -2.34 -4.46 -11.60
C ALA A 153 -3.61 -5.17 -12.06
N LEU A 154 -4.80 -4.80 -11.58
CA LEU A 154 -6.05 -5.38 -12.06
C LEU A 154 -7.16 -4.32 -12.27
N PRO A 155 -8.08 -4.56 -13.22
CA PRO A 155 -8.08 -5.66 -14.18
C PRO A 155 -7.02 -5.46 -15.28
N THR A 156 -6.58 -6.54 -15.94
CA THR A 156 -5.53 -6.51 -16.97
C THR A 156 -5.82 -5.52 -18.11
N ARG A 157 -7.09 -5.43 -18.53
CA ARG A 157 -7.58 -4.51 -19.57
C ARG A 157 -7.42 -3.02 -19.21
N GLY A 158 -7.35 -2.70 -17.92
CA GLY A 158 -7.25 -1.32 -17.43
C GLY A 158 -5.82 -0.87 -17.15
N ARG A 159 -4.82 -1.71 -17.43
CA ARG A 159 -3.41 -1.40 -17.16
C ARG A 159 -2.87 -0.40 -18.18
N ASN A 160 -2.15 0.60 -17.68
CA ASN A 160 -1.34 1.46 -18.52
C ASN A 160 0.14 1.07 -18.42
N MET A 161 0.63 0.33 -19.40
CA MET A 161 1.99 -0.25 -19.40
C MET A 161 3.11 0.79 -19.43
N ARG A 162 2.81 2.06 -19.74
CA ARG A 162 3.78 3.16 -19.65
C ARG A 162 4.39 3.29 -18.24
N PHE A 163 3.58 3.07 -17.21
CA PHE A 163 4.01 3.24 -15.82
C PHE A 163 4.69 2.01 -15.24
N TRP A 164 4.76 0.91 -16.00
CA TRP A 164 5.36 -0.34 -15.55
C TRP A 164 6.86 -0.33 -15.82
N PRO A 165 7.71 -0.62 -14.82
CA PRO A 165 9.15 -0.77 -15.01
C PRO A 165 9.49 -1.84 -16.05
N GLU A 166 10.41 -1.49 -16.96
CA GLU A 166 11.07 -2.45 -17.85
C GLU A 166 12.27 -3.13 -17.17
N HIS A 167 12.83 -2.48 -16.16
CA HIS A 167 13.93 -2.98 -15.35
C HIS A 167 13.56 -2.96 -13.85
N PRO A 168 13.82 -4.07 -13.13
CA PRO A 168 14.38 -5.33 -13.64
C PRO A 168 13.41 -6.07 -14.58
N THR A 169 13.94 -6.87 -15.51
CA THR A 169 13.13 -7.54 -16.55
C THR A 169 12.17 -8.57 -15.97
N SER A 170 12.42 -9.05 -14.75
CA SER A 170 11.54 -9.95 -13.99
C SER A 170 10.33 -9.25 -13.37
N PHE A 171 10.33 -7.91 -13.28
CA PHE A 171 9.34 -7.13 -12.52
C PHE A 171 7.92 -7.46 -12.95
N ARG A 172 7.66 -7.43 -14.28
CA ARG A 172 6.33 -7.62 -14.82
C ARG A 172 5.75 -8.98 -14.48
N GLU A 173 6.48 -10.05 -14.80
CA GLU A 173 6.03 -11.43 -14.57
C GLU A 173 5.82 -11.69 -13.07
N ARG A 174 6.74 -11.25 -12.21
CA ARG A 174 6.64 -11.44 -10.77
C ARG A 174 5.48 -10.66 -10.17
N LEU A 175 5.25 -9.42 -10.60
CA LEU A 175 4.12 -8.62 -10.15
C LEU A 175 2.78 -9.24 -10.59
N GLU A 176 2.70 -9.77 -11.81
CA GLU A 176 1.49 -10.44 -12.30
C GLU A 176 1.17 -11.69 -11.47
N ASN A 177 2.17 -12.55 -11.23
CA ASN A 177 2.01 -13.73 -10.39
C ASN A 177 1.61 -13.35 -8.96
N TYR A 178 2.27 -12.35 -8.37
CA TYR A 178 1.99 -11.88 -7.02
C TYR A 178 0.59 -11.26 -6.91
N SER A 179 0.20 -10.38 -7.84
CA SER A 179 -1.13 -9.74 -7.84
C SER A 179 -2.27 -10.76 -8.01
N SER A 180 -2.07 -11.81 -8.80
CA SER A 180 -3.02 -12.93 -8.90
C SER A 180 -3.16 -13.69 -7.58
N ALA A 181 -2.03 -14.04 -6.96
CA ALA A 181 -2.02 -14.73 -5.66
C ALA A 181 -2.70 -13.90 -4.56
N VAL A 182 -2.39 -12.60 -4.48
CA VAL A 182 -2.98 -11.68 -3.50
C VAL A 182 -4.47 -11.47 -3.76
N LYS A 183 -4.92 -11.39 -5.02
CA LYS A 183 -6.37 -11.36 -5.34
C LYS A 183 -7.06 -12.60 -4.74
N GLY A 184 -6.51 -13.79 -4.98
CA GLY A 184 -7.08 -15.04 -4.47
C GLY A 184 -7.10 -15.10 -2.94
N LEU A 185 -6.05 -14.60 -2.30
CA LEU A 185 -5.96 -14.50 -0.84
C LEU A 185 -6.99 -13.51 -0.26
N ALA A 186 -7.12 -12.33 -0.88
CA ALA A 186 -8.09 -11.31 -0.46
C ALA A 186 -9.54 -11.82 -0.55
N LEU A 187 -9.89 -12.53 -1.62
CA LEU A 187 -11.23 -13.14 -1.76
C LEU A 187 -11.50 -14.22 -0.72
N GLN A 188 -10.49 -15.03 -0.37
CA GLN A 188 -10.63 -16.01 0.72
C GLN A 188 -10.84 -15.33 2.07
N LEU A 189 -10.05 -14.30 2.39
CA LEU A 189 -10.23 -13.52 3.62
C LEU A 189 -11.60 -12.85 3.69
N LEU A 190 -12.07 -12.25 2.59
CA LEU A 190 -13.41 -11.66 2.51
C LEU A 190 -14.50 -12.71 2.75
N GLY A 191 -14.35 -13.92 2.21
CA GLY A 191 -15.26 -15.04 2.49
C GLY A 191 -15.28 -15.39 3.98
N MET A 192 -14.11 -15.48 4.62
CA MET A 192 -13.99 -15.76 6.06
C MET A 192 -14.63 -14.64 6.91
N MET A 193 -14.44 -13.38 6.52
CA MET A 193 -15.09 -12.24 7.18
C MET A 193 -16.62 -12.30 7.02
N ALA A 194 -17.12 -12.69 5.84
CA ALA A 194 -18.55 -12.89 5.63
C ALA A 194 -19.11 -13.96 6.58
N GLU A 195 -18.42 -15.09 6.71
CA GLU A 195 -18.81 -16.16 7.61
C GLU A 195 -18.87 -15.72 9.08
N ASN A 196 -17.87 -14.95 9.54
CA ASN A 196 -17.86 -14.38 10.89
C ASN A 196 -19.04 -13.43 11.14
N LEU A 197 -19.56 -12.78 10.09
CA LEU A 197 -20.76 -11.96 10.13
C LEU A 197 -22.06 -12.77 10.00
N GLY A 198 -21.99 -14.11 9.91
CA GLY A 198 -23.14 -14.98 9.68
C GLY A 198 -23.71 -14.89 8.26
N LEU A 199 -22.93 -14.37 7.31
CA LEU A 199 -23.29 -14.26 5.90
C LEU A 199 -22.71 -15.44 5.11
N LYS A 200 -23.27 -15.68 3.91
CA LYS A 200 -22.64 -16.58 2.94
C LYS A 200 -21.45 -15.88 2.30
N ALA A 201 -20.36 -16.61 2.05
CA ALA A 201 -19.13 -16.06 1.47
C ALA A 201 -19.39 -15.25 0.19
N GLU A 202 -20.27 -15.73 -0.69
CA GLU A 202 -20.60 -15.14 -1.97
C GLU A 202 -21.25 -13.75 -1.84
N GLN A 203 -21.90 -13.46 -0.71
CA GLN A 203 -22.54 -12.16 -0.50
C GLN A 203 -21.53 -11.01 -0.44
N LEU A 204 -20.31 -11.26 0.08
CA LEU A 204 -19.24 -10.28 0.05
C LEU A 204 -18.35 -10.47 -1.18
N THR A 205 -17.94 -11.69 -1.52
CA THR A 205 -16.93 -11.90 -2.57
C THR A 205 -17.42 -11.53 -3.97
N SER A 206 -18.73 -11.67 -4.26
CA SER A 206 -19.30 -11.26 -5.55
C SER A 206 -19.15 -9.76 -5.82
N MET A 207 -19.09 -8.92 -4.78
CA MET A 207 -18.86 -7.48 -4.92
C MET A 207 -17.44 -7.16 -5.41
N PHE A 208 -16.52 -8.13 -5.37
CA PHE A 208 -15.10 -7.99 -5.73
C PHE A 208 -14.67 -8.90 -6.89
N GLU A 209 -15.60 -9.45 -7.68
CA GLU A 209 -15.26 -10.25 -8.87
C GLU A 209 -14.44 -9.43 -9.88
N ASP A 210 -14.87 -8.19 -10.12
CA ASP A 210 -14.23 -7.16 -10.95
C ASP A 210 -13.29 -6.23 -10.14
N ILE A 211 -12.59 -6.78 -9.14
CA ILE A 211 -11.70 -5.99 -8.28
C ILE A 211 -10.68 -5.17 -9.10
N SER A 212 -10.58 -3.88 -8.77
CA SER A 212 -9.44 -3.07 -9.16
C SER A 212 -8.39 -3.21 -8.07
N LEU A 213 -7.20 -3.66 -8.46
CA LEU A 213 -6.08 -3.86 -7.54
C LEU A 213 -4.93 -2.97 -7.98
N GLY A 214 -4.52 -2.06 -7.11
CA GLY A 214 -3.37 -1.18 -7.26
C GLY A 214 -2.22 -1.63 -6.37
N LEU A 215 -0.98 -1.46 -6.84
CA LEU A 215 0.21 -1.64 -6.00
C LEU A 215 0.89 -0.30 -5.84
N ARG A 216 1.07 0.12 -4.60
CA ARG A 216 1.83 1.30 -4.18
C ARG A 216 3.13 0.83 -3.53
N MET A 217 4.22 1.01 -4.25
CA MET A 217 5.57 0.72 -3.81
C MET A 217 6.17 2.00 -3.25
N ASN A 218 6.32 2.11 -1.94
CA ASN A 218 6.86 3.29 -1.28
C ASN A 218 8.36 3.14 -1.04
N TYR A 219 9.11 4.21 -1.24
CA TYR A 219 10.53 4.31 -0.96
C TYR A 219 10.78 5.51 -0.05
N TYR A 220 11.32 5.25 1.14
CA TYR A 220 11.68 6.26 2.11
C TYR A 220 13.21 6.39 2.15
N PRO A 221 13.81 7.45 1.56
CA PRO A 221 15.25 7.71 1.67
C PRO A 221 15.63 8.12 3.10
N PRO A 222 16.94 8.15 3.45
CA PRO A 222 17.39 8.69 4.72
C PRO A 222 16.96 10.16 4.82
N CYS A 223 16.57 10.57 6.02
CA CYS A 223 16.17 11.94 6.30
C CYS A 223 17.26 12.62 7.12
N PRO A 224 17.76 13.81 6.73
CA PRO A 224 18.79 14.53 7.48
C PRO A 224 18.27 15.19 8.76
N CYS A 225 16.96 15.10 9.05
CA CYS A 225 16.38 15.66 10.28
C CYS A 225 16.81 14.83 11.52
N PRO A 226 17.32 15.43 12.60
CA PRO A 226 17.73 14.73 13.83
C PRO A 226 16.60 13.93 14.51
N GLN A 227 15.34 14.34 14.29
CA GLN A 227 14.17 13.62 14.82
C GLN A 227 13.92 12.30 14.08
N ALA A 228 14.61 12.06 12.95
CA ALA A 228 14.48 10.87 12.11
C ALA A 228 15.61 9.84 12.31
N ASP A 229 16.49 10.03 13.31
CA ASP A 229 17.77 9.33 13.54
C ASP A 229 17.73 7.78 13.61
N ASN A 230 16.56 7.15 13.49
CA ASN A 230 16.40 5.69 13.46
C ASN A 230 15.69 5.13 12.21
N VAL A 231 15.45 5.95 11.17
CA VAL A 231 14.77 5.49 9.94
C VAL A 231 15.80 5.08 8.89
N SER A 232 16.10 3.78 8.81
CA SER A 232 16.83 3.21 7.68
C SER A 232 16.03 3.36 6.37
N CYS A 233 16.71 3.41 5.22
CA CYS A 233 16.04 3.31 3.92
C CYS A 233 15.09 2.11 3.90
N ARG A 234 13.83 2.32 3.53
CA ARG A 234 12.83 1.25 3.49
C ARG A 234 12.01 1.29 2.22
N VAL A 235 11.84 0.11 1.62
CA VAL A 235 10.84 -0.15 0.59
C VAL A 235 9.65 -0.84 1.25
N VAL A 236 8.48 -0.23 1.12
CA VAL A 236 7.21 -0.77 1.66
C VAL A 236 6.22 -0.95 0.52
N LEU A 237 5.81 -2.20 0.30
CA LEU A 237 4.78 -2.54 -0.67
C LEU A 237 3.41 -2.50 0.00
N ILE A 238 2.52 -1.67 -0.53
CA ILE A 238 1.12 -1.61 -0.14
C ILE A 238 0.29 -2.08 -1.34
N VAL A 239 -0.60 -3.03 -1.12
CA VAL A 239 -1.59 -3.47 -2.10
C VAL A 239 -2.93 -2.86 -1.70
N SER A 240 -3.61 -2.19 -2.62
CA SER A 240 -4.87 -1.47 -2.40
C SER A 240 -5.95 -1.93 -3.38
#